data_AF-A0A1G7RUI6-F1
#
_entry.id   AF-A0A1G7RUI6-F1
#
_cell.length_a   1.000
_cell.length_b   1.000
_cell.length_c   1.000
_cell.angle_alpha   90.00
_cell.angle_beta   90.00
_cell.angle_gamma   90.00
#
_symmetry.space_group_name_H-M   'P 1'
#
loop_
_entity.id
_entity.type
_entity.pdbx_description
1 polymer ?
#
loop_
_entity_poly.entity_id
_entity_poly.type
_entity_poly.pdbx_seq_one_letter_code
_entity_poly.pdbx_strand_id
1 'polypeptide(L)'
;MNARCRREVAEIGRLVHAYRLDLQLVTSPLGLNADQVGHLRDGYNVFDAVAPDRHEHVSLLLNVLIRVELRCGYDTVAIGAALERPLELLDGASIAEQLRAKPGLSDLHLLRKVAGGMPVQKIRMWRVADRYS
;
A
#
# COMPACT_ATOMS: atom_id res chain seq x y z
N MET A 1 15.31 14.93 7.91
CA MET A 1 13.95 14.36 7.81
C MET A 1 13.14 14.63 9.10
N ASN A 2 11.88 15.06 8.99
CA ASN A 2 11.02 15.40 10.13
C ASN A 2 10.47 14.13 10.86
N ALA A 3 10.18 14.22 12.16
CA ALA A 3 9.61 13.14 12.99
C ALA A 3 8.27 12.59 12.45
N ARG A 4 7.50 13.39 11.71
CA ARG A 4 6.29 12.91 11.02
C ARG A 4 6.62 11.92 9.90
N CYS A 5 7.51 12.29 8.97
CA CYS A 5 7.91 11.42 7.86
C CYS A 5 8.48 10.09 8.36
N ARG A 6 9.27 10.12 9.45
CA ARG A 6 9.76 8.89 10.10
C ARG A 6 8.64 7.96 10.53
N ARG A 7 7.61 8.49 11.19
CA ARG A 7 6.44 7.69 11.59
C ARG A 7 5.69 7.12 10.40
N GLU A 8 5.53 7.90 9.33
CA GLU A 8 4.84 7.46 8.12
C GLU A 8 5.60 6.33 7.42
N VAL A 9 6.93 6.41 7.30
CA VAL A 9 7.76 5.32 6.76
C VAL A 9 7.68 4.05 7.61
N ALA A 10 7.74 4.18 8.94
CA ALA A 10 7.61 3.04 9.84
C ALA A 10 6.25 2.35 9.69
N GLU A 11 5.18 3.13 9.52
CA GLU A 11 3.83 2.62 9.31
C GLU A 11 3.68 1.91 7.96
N ILE A 12 4.29 2.43 6.89
CA ILE A 12 4.35 1.73 5.61
C ILE A 12 5.05 0.37 5.78
N GLY A 13 6.19 0.33 6.48
CA GLY A 13 6.89 -0.92 6.78
C GLY A 13 6.01 -1.93 7.54
N ARG A 14 5.25 -1.46 8.54
CA ARG A 14 4.28 -2.28 9.28
C ARG A 14 3.22 -2.87 8.36
N LEU A 15 2.61 -2.05 7.49
CA LEU A 15 1.55 -2.48 6.55
C LEU A 15 2.06 -3.52 5.54
N VAL A 16 3.25 -3.30 4.99
CA VAL A 16 3.89 -4.25 4.07
C VAL A 16 4.09 -5.60 4.75
N HIS A 17 4.62 -5.60 5.97
CA HIS A 17 4.85 -6.83 6.72
C HIS A 17 3.54 -7.53 7.10
N ALA A 18 2.57 -6.78 7.65
CA ALA A 18 1.29 -7.31 8.10
C ALA A 18 0.49 -7.97 6.97
N TYR A 19 0.50 -7.36 5.78
CA TYR A 19 -0.28 -7.83 4.64
C TYR A 19 0.54 -8.59 3.60
N ARG A 20 1.80 -8.90 3.89
CA ARG A 20 2.74 -9.58 2.98
C ARG A 20 2.76 -8.96 1.58
N LEU A 21 2.73 -7.63 1.53
CA LEU A 21 2.73 -6.91 0.26
C LEU A 21 4.07 -7.07 -0.45
N ASP A 22 4.01 -7.06 -1.78
CA ASP A 22 5.21 -6.99 -2.60
C ASP A 22 5.97 -5.69 -2.30
N LEU A 23 7.24 -5.83 -1.94
CA LEU A 23 8.11 -4.70 -1.58
C LEU A 23 8.25 -3.69 -2.72
N GLN A 24 8.11 -4.12 -3.98
CA GLN A 24 8.15 -3.23 -5.14
C GLN A 24 7.04 -2.17 -5.11
N LEU A 25 5.90 -2.47 -4.47
CA LEU A 25 4.79 -1.53 -4.31
C LEU A 25 5.16 -0.31 -3.47
N VAL A 26 6.21 -0.42 -2.66
CA VAL A 26 6.69 0.64 -1.78
C VAL A 26 8.01 1.21 -2.26
N THR A 27 8.91 0.37 -2.76
CA THR A 27 10.24 0.82 -3.15
C THR A 27 10.22 1.64 -4.44
N SER A 28 9.36 1.29 -5.41
CA SER A 28 9.24 2.05 -6.65
C SER A 28 8.74 3.49 -6.42
N PRO A 29 7.60 3.74 -5.73
CA PRO A 29 7.13 5.11 -5.49
C PRO A 29 8.08 5.95 -4.62
N LEU A 30 8.81 5.30 -3.70
CA LEU A 30 9.78 5.98 -2.84
C LEU A 30 11.15 6.17 -3.51
N GLY A 31 11.37 5.58 -4.69
CA GLY A 31 12.64 5.65 -5.41
C GLY A 31 13.78 4.92 -4.69
N LEU A 32 13.46 3.88 -3.91
CA LEU A 32 14.45 3.09 -3.16
C LEU A 32 15.13 2.07 -4.08
N ASN A 33 16.45 1.94 -3.94
CA ASN A 33 17.26 0.95 -4.66
C ASN A 33 17.29 -0.40 -3.93
N ALA A 34 17.68 -1.47 -4.64
CA ALA A 34 17.72 -2.85 -4.12
C ALA A 34 18.41 -2.98 -2.74
N ASP A 35 19.53 -2.28 -2.54
CA ASP A 35 20.29 -2.29 -1.28
C ASP A 35 19.49 -1.68 -0.11
N GLN A 36 18.62 -0.72 -0.41
CA GLN A 36 17.77 -0.05 0.58
C GLN A 36 16.50 -0.86 0.91
N VAL A 37 16.12 -1.81 0.06
CA VAL A 37 14.96 -2.70 0.25
C VAL A 37 15.21 -3.73 1.36
N GLY A 38 16.45 -4.21 1.52
CA GLY A 38 16.82 -5.13 2.60
C GLY A 38 16.50 -4.55 3.98
N HIS A 39 16.78 -3.26 4.17
CA HIS A 39 16.47 -2.56 5.42
C HIS A 39 14.97 -2.44 5.70
N LEU A 40 14.12 -2.35 4.67
CA LEU A 40 12.66 -2.38 4.79
C LEU A 40 12.14 -3.73 5.31
N ARG A 41 12.74 -4.83 4.86
CA ARG A 41 12.33 -6.19 5.19
C ARG A 41 12.68 -6.57 6.64
N ASP A 42 13.83 -6.12 7.12
CA ASP A 42 14.36 -6.49 8.43
C ASP A 42 13.92 -5.54 9.56
N GLY A 43 13.05 -4.56 9.26
CA GLY A 43 12.54 -3.60 10.24
C GLY A 43 13.58 -2.59 10.75
N TYR A 44 14.75 -2.55 10.12
CA TYR A 44 15.82 -1.59 10.42
C TYR A 44 15.59 -0.25 9.71
N ASN A 45 16.35 0.77 10.12
CA ASN A 45 16.23 2.19 9.74
C ASN A 45 16.20 2.46 8.21
N VAL A 46 15.05 2.27 7.56
CA VAL A 46 14.68 2.79 6.22
C VAL A 46 14.77 4.32 6.17
N PHE A 47 14.84 4.93 7.36
CA PHE A 47 14.78 6.36 7.60
C PHE A 47 15.84 7.15 6.82
N ASP A 48 17.06 6.64 6.67
CA ASP A 48 18.12 7.41 6.00
C ASP A 48 18.12 7.24 4.48
N ALA A 49 17.33 6.31 3.94
CA ALA A 49 17.29 6.00 2.52
C ALA A 49 16.31 6.88 1.72
N VAL A 50 15.29 7.43 2.38
CA VAL A 50 14.29 8.28 1.72
C VAL A 50 14.81 9.70 1.59
N ALA A 51 14.94 10.17 0.36
CA ALA A 51 15.40 11.52 0.08
C ALA A 51 14.43 12.58 0.67
N PRO A 52 14.92 13.73 1.20
CA PRO A 52 14.08 14.72 1.87
C PRO A 52 12.96 15.32 1.00
N ASP A 53 13.15 15.37 -0.32
CA ASP A 53 12.17 15.80 -1.33
C ASP A 53 11.05 14.76 -1.56
N ARG A 54 11.20 13.54 -1.05
CA ARG A 54 10.21 12.46 -1.19
C ARG A 54 9.22 12.36 -0.03
N HIS A 55 9.25 13.29 0.93
CA HIS A 55 8.30 13.29 2.06
C HIS A 55 6.83 13.27 1.59
N GLU A 56 6.49 14.01 0.53
CA GLU A 56 5.12 14.01 0.00
C GLU A 56 4.74 12.66 -0.64
N HIS A 57 5.69 11.99 -1.29
CA HIS A 57 5.49 10.64 -1.83
C HIS A 57 5.20 9.65 -0.70
N VAL A 58 5.94 9.74 0.41
CA VAL A 58 5.70 8.93 1.62
C VAL A 58 4.29 9.15 2.14
N SER A 59 3.89 10.41 2.36
CA SER A 59 2.56 10.72 2.88
C SER A 59 1.44 10.23 1.95
N LEU A 60 1.59 10.41 0.63
CA LEU A 60 0.59 9.97 -0.34
C LEU A 60 0.52 8.45 -0.45
N LEU A 61 1.66 7.76 -0.50
CA LEU A 61 1.72 6.30 -0.53
C LEU A 61 1.04 5.69 0.69
N LEU A 62 1.35 6.19 1.90
CA LEU A 62 0.68 5.74 3.11
C LEU A 62 -0.83 5.96 3.05
N ASN A 63 -1.28 7.11 2.51
CA ASN A 63 -2.70 7.38 2.32
C ASN A 63 -3.38 6.39 1.38
N VAL A 64 -2.71 5.96 0.31
CA VAL A 64 -3.22 4.92 -0.60
C VAL A 64 -3.40 3.61 0.17
N LEU A 65 -2.35 3.15 0.87
CA LEU A 65 -2.36 1.87 1.58
C LEU A 65 -3.43 1.82 2.68
N ILE A 66 -3.53 2.86 3.51
CA ILE A 66 -4.57 2.96 4.56
C ILE A 66 -5.98 2.92 3.95
N ARG A 67 -6.20 3.60 2.81
CA ARG A 67 -7.52 3.60 2.17
C ARG A 67 -7.89 2.22 1.67
N VAL A 68 -6.94 1.50 1.06
CA VAL A 68 -7.16 0.12 0.63
C VAL A 68 -7.45 -0.77 1.84
N GLU A 69 -6.63 -0.68 2.89
CA GLU A 69 -6.81 -1.42 4.14
C GLU A 69 -8.22 -1.23 4.72
N LEU A 70 -8.67 0.03 4.85
CA LEU A 70 -9.99 0.38 5.36
C LEU A 70 -11.12 -0.18 4.47
N ARG A 71 -10.95 -0.15 3.15
CA ARG A 71 -11.95 -0.67 2.19
C ARG A 71 -12.05 -2.19 2.18
N CYS A 72 -10.97 -2.85 2.57
CA CYS A 72 -10.86 -4.31 2.63
C CYS A 72 -11.07 -4.87 4.05
N GLY A 73 -11.33 -4.01 5.04
CA GLY A 73 -11.63 -4.44 6.40
C GLY A 73 -10.46 -5.15 7.09
N TYR A 74 -9.22 -4.72 6.80
CA TYR A 74 -7.99 -5.30 7.36
C TYR A 74 -7.71 -6.76 6.96
N ASP A 75 -8.44 -7.30 5.99
CA ASP A 75 -8.23 -8.67 5.50
C ASP A 75 -7.05 -8.73 4.51
N THR A 76 -6.04 -9.54 4.84
CA THR A 76 -4.80 -9.64 4.06
C THR A 76 -5.04 -10.08 2.62
N VAL A 77 -5.92 -11.07 2.42
CA VAL A 77 -6.20 -11.63 1.09
C VAL A 77 -7.00 -10.63 0.26
N ALA A 78 -7.98 -9.96 0.87
CA ALA A 78 -8.77 -8.93 0.22
C ALA A 78 -7.93 -7.71 -0.17
N ILE A 79 -6.97 -7.30 0.67
CA ILE A 79 -6.04 -6.20 0.38
C ILE A 79 -5.17 -6.55 -0.83
N GLY A 80 -4.53 -7.72 -0.83
CA GLY A 80 -3.70 -8.16 -1.95
C GLY A 80 -4.51 -8.24 -3.25
N ALA A 81 -5.69 -8.86 -3.21
CA ALA A 81 -6.57 -8.97 -4.37
C ALA A 81 -7.08 -7.59 -4.84
N ALA A 82 -7.33 -6.65 -3.93
CA ALA A 82 -7.78 -5.31 -4.28
C ALA A 82 -6.70 -4.48 -4.97
N LEU A 83 -5.44 -4.61 -4.54
CA LEU A 83 -4.31 -3.91 -5.15
C LEU A 83 -4.03 -4.38 -6.59
N GLU A 84 -4.15 -5.69 -6.84
CA GLU A 84 -3.91 -6.29 -8.16
C GLU A 84 -5.13 -6.24 -9.09
N ARG A 85 -6.29 -5.84 -8.59
CA ARG A 85 -7.52 -5.80 -9.40
C ARG A 85 -7.45 -4.65 -10.43
N PRO A 86 -7.72 -4.94 -11.73
CA PRO A 86 -7.94 -3.91 -12.75
C PRO A 86 -9.05 -2.94 -12.38
N LEU A 87 -8.80 -1.64 -12.55
CA LEU A 87 -9.78 -0.59 -12.28
C LEU A 87 -10.03 0.24 -13.54
N GLU A 88 -11.31 0.45 -13.87
CA GLU A 88 -11.72 1.30 -15.00
C GLU A 88 -11.20 2.74 -14.87
N LEU A 89 -11.11 3.25 -13.63
CA LEU A 89 -10.56 4.58 -13.34
C LEU A 89 -9.05 4.71 -13.61
N LEU A 90 -8.38 3.59 -13.89
CA LEU A 90 -6.96 3.51 -14.24
C LEU A 90 -6.79 2.89 -15.64
N ASP A 91 -7.79 3.02 -16.51
CA ASP A 91 -7.80 2.48 -17.87
C ASP A 91 -7.52 0.96 -17.93
N GLY A 92 -8.01 0.23 -16.93
CA GLY A 92 -7.82 -1.22 -16.82
C GLY A 92 -6.52 -1.64 -16.11
N ALA A 93 -5.67 -0.70 -15.72
CA ALA A 93 -4.52 -1.00 -14.85
C ALA A 93 -4.95 -1.22 -13.39
N SER A 94 -4.13 -1.94 -12.64
CA SER A 94 -4.29 -2.08 -11.19
C SER A 94 -3.54 -0.99 -10.42
N ILE A 95 -3.88 -0.80 -9.13
CA ILE A 95 -3.10 0.09 -8.26
C ILE A 95 -1.66 -0.43 -8.14
N ALA A 96 -1.50 -1.76 -8.03
CA ALA A 96 -0.21 -2.39 -7.90
C ALA A 96 0.70 -2.14 -9.11
N GLU A 97 0.16 -2.27 -10.33
CA GLU A 97 0.88 -1.98 -11.58
C GLU A 97 1.36 -0.53 -11.62
N GLN A 98 0.47 0.42 -11.29
CA GLN A 98 0.80 1.86 -11.27
C GLN A 98 1.88 2.18 -10.22
N LEU A 99 1.83 1.55 -9.04
CA LEU A 99 2.86 1.72 -8.01
C LEU A 99 4.22 1.15 -8.43
N ARG A 100 4.24 -0.01 -9.10
CA ARG A 100 5.47 -0.63 -9.61
C ARG A 100 6.14 0.22 -10.69
N ALA A 101 5.35 0.95 -11.49
CA ALA A 101 5.82 1.80 -12.58
C ALA A 101 6.56 3.09 -12.15
N LYS A 102 6.90 3.23 -10.85
CA LYS A 102 7.60 4.40 -10.28
C LYS A 102 6.80 5.70 -10.50
N PRO A 103 5.59 5.80 -9.91
CA PRO A 103 4.67 6.90 -10.13
C PRO A 103 5.24 8.25 -9.68
N GLY A 104 4.88 9.31 -10.39
CA GLY A 104 5.09 10.68 -9.93
C GLY A 104 4.07 11.11 -8.87
N LEU A 105 4.18 12.36 -8.40
CA LEU A 105 3.23 12.92 -7.42
C LEU A 105 1.79 12.95 -7.96
N SER A 106 1.60 13.36 -9.20
CA SER A 106 0.28 13.42 -9.85
C SER A 106 -0.41 12.04 -9.86
N ASP A 107 0.37 11.00 -10.16
CA ASP A 107 -0.11 9.62 -10.18
C ASP A 107 -0.48 9.15 -8.76
N LEU A 108 0.34 9.47 -7.75
CA LEU A 108 0.03 9.16 -6.35
C LEU A 108 -1.23 9.88 -5.84
N HIS A 109 -1.49 11.11 -6.29
CA HIS A 109 -2.74 11.81 -6.01
C HIS A 109 -3.94 11.12 -6.65
N LEU A 110 -3.80 10.67 -7.90
CA LEU A 110 -4.83 9.89 -8.58
C LEU A 110 -5.10 8.57 -7.84
N LEU A 111 -4.04 7.81 -7.52
CA LEU A 111 -4.16 6.55 -6.79
C LEU A 111 -4.81 6.74 -5.42
N ARG A 112 -4.51 7.83 -4.70
CA ARG A 112 -5.18 8.17 -3.43
C ARG A 112 -6.68 8.39 -3.63
N LYS A 113 -7.09 9.05 -4.72
CA LYS A 113 -8.50 9.27 -5.06
C LYS A 113 -9.18 7.94 -5.41
N VAL A 114 -8.54 7.14 -6.26
CA VAL A 114 -9.04 5.84 -6.72
C VAL A 114 -9.21 4.86 -5.55
N ALA A 115 -8.18 4.70 -4.70
CA ALA A 115 -8.26 3.88 -3.49
C ALA A 115 -9.40 4.32 -2.56
N GLY A 116 -9.65 5.63 -2.48
CA GLY A 116 -10.79 6.18 -1.75
C GLY A 116 -12.15 5.88 -2.35
N GLY A 117 -12.24 5.62 -3.66
CA GLY A 117 -13.47 5.34 -4.40
C GLY A 117 -13.76 3.85 -4.61
N MET A 118 -12.86 2.96 -4.21
CA MET A 118 -13.04 1.52 -4.39
C MET A 118 -14.31 1.01 -3.65
N PRO A 119 -15.07 0.08 -4.25
CA PRO A 119 -16.19 -0.53 -3.57
C PRO A 119 -15.70 -1.24 -2.30
N VAL A 120 -16.42 -1.04 -1.18
CA VAL A 120 -16.11 -1.77 0.06
C VAL A 120 -16.32 -3.25 -0.19
N GLN A 121 -15.29 -4.05 0.06
CA GLN A 121 -15.40 -5.51 -0.02
C GLN A 121 -16.34 -5.98 1.09
N LYS A 122 -17.55 -6.39 0.73
CA LYS A 122 -18.45 -7.08 1.67
C LYS A 122 -17.94 -8.50 1.84
N ILE A 123 -17.23 -8.77 2.93
CA ILE A 123 -16.85 -10.12 3.32
C ILE A 123 -18.15 -10.91 3.54
N ARG A 124 -18.46 -11.85 2.65
CA ARG A 124 -19.52 -12.84 2.90
C ARG A 124 -18.98 -13.82 3.93
N MET A 125 -19.30 -13.60 5.21
CA MET A 125 -19.17 -14.65 6.21
C MET A 125 -20.08 -15.80 5.79
N TRP A 126 -19.48 -16.91 5.38
CA TRP A 126 -20.20 -18.16 5.26
C TRP A 126 -20.60 -18.57 6.68
N ARG A 127 -21.89 -18.45 7.00
CA ARG A 127 -22.43 -19.13 8.17
C ARG A 127 -22.25 -20.62 7.91
N VAL A 128 -21.28 -21.24 8.58
CA VAL A 128 -21.28 -22.69 8.74
C VAL A 128 -22.56 -23.00 9.48
N ALA A 129 -23.50 -23.69 8.84
CA ALA A 129 -24.66 -24.20 9.55
C ALA A 129 -24.14 -25.18 10.59
N ASP A 130 -24.24 -24.83 11.87
CA ASP A 130 -23.98 -25.73 12.99
C ASP A 130 -24.84 -26.98 12.81
N ARG A 131 -24.24 -28.04 12.27
CA ARG A 131 -24.77 -29.39 12.39
C ARG A 131 -24.29 -29.95 13.72
N TYR A 132 -24.89 -29.47 14.81
CA TYR A 132 -25.03 -30.31 15.99
C TYR A 132 -26.38 -31.01 15.85
N SER A 133 -26.29 -32.28 15.45
CA SER A 133 -27.41 -33.24 15.45
C SER A 133 -27.52 -33.87 16.84
#